data_AF-A0A537QZ01-F1
#
_entry.id   AF-A0A537QZ01-F1
#
_cell.length_a   1.000
_cell.length_b   1.000
_cell.length_c   1.000
_cell.angle_alpha   90.00
_cell.angle_beta   90.00
_cell.angle_gamma   90.00
#
_symmetry.space_group_name_H-M   'P 1'
#
loop_
_entity.id
_entity.type
_entity.pdbx_description
1 polymer ?
#
loop_
_entity_poly.entity_id
_entity_poly.type
_entity_poly.pdbx_seq_one_letter_code
_entity_poly.pdbx_strand_id
1 'polypeptide(L)'
;MMERVPASIFCDERCHLGEGPTYDATTDTAWWFDILEGRLFEAHLGSRQIRIHRLGRMASALARIDAERQLIVAEDGLYIRAISDGHLTLYCPLEADNAVTRSNDARAHPSGTFWIGTMGRK
;
A
#
# COMPACT_ATOMS: atom_id res chain seq x y z
N MET A 1 10.44 -24.44 -25.97
CA MET A 1 11.22 -23.20 -26.19
C MET A 1 10.84 -22.26 -25.05
N MET A 2 11.78 -21.80 -24.22
CA MET A 2 11.49 -20.91 -23.10
C MET A 2 11.39 -19.48 -23.62
N GLU A 3 10.24 -18.84 -23.45
CA GLU A 3 10.03 -17.44 -23.79
C GLU A 3 10.93 -16.57 -22.90
N ARG A 4 11.67 -15.63 -23.50
CA ARG A 4 12.44 -14.62 -22.77
C ARG A 4 11.65 -13.33 -22.75
N VAL A 5 11.09 -12.99 -21.59
CA VAL A 5 10.47 -11.68 -21.36
C VAL A 5 11.58 -10.73 -20.88
N PRO A 6 11.91 -9.66 -21.62
CA PRO A 6 12.88 -8.67 -21.17
C PRO A 6 12.34 -7.95 -19.93
N ALA A 7 13.15 -7.90 -18.86
CA ALA A 7 12.83 -7.20 -17.63
C ALA A 7 13.90 -6.14 -17.33
N SER A 8 13.47 -5.03 -16.76
CA SER A 8 14.36 -3.95 -16.30
C SER A 8 13.88 -3.44 -14.95
N ILE A 9 14.78 -2.83 -14.17
CA ILE A 9 14.41 -2.25 -12.88
C ILE A 9 13.57 -0.99 -13.14
N PHE A 10 12.38 -0.95 -12.54
CA PHE A 10 11.50 0.21 -12.63
C PHE A 10 11.86 1.29 -11.59
N CYS A 11 12.18 0.85 -10.37
CA CYS A 11 12.53 1.68 -9.22
C CYS A 11 13.79 1.10 -8.56
N ASP A 12 14.86 1.88 -8.47
CA ASP A 12 16.12 1.45 -7.83
C ASP A 12 16.10 1.65 -6.30
N GLU A 13 15.06 2.30 -5.76
CA GLU A 13 14.91 2.53 -4.33
C GLU A 13 14.70 1.21 -3.58
N ARG A 14 15.64 0.90 -2.68
CA ARG A 14 15.56 -0.30 -1.84
C ARG A 14 14.51 -0.11 -0.74
N CYS A 15 13.57 -1.06 -0.70
CA CYS A 15 12.66 -1.24 0.43
C CYS A 15 13.31 -2.18 1.46
N HIS A 16 13.11 -1.90 2.74
CA HIS A 16 13.40 -2.86 3.80
C HIS A 16 12.47 -4.07 3.66
N LEU A 17 11.16 -3.83 3.49
CA LEU A 17 10.18 -4.85 3.18
C LEU A 17 9.17 -4.33 2.15
N GLY A 18 9.50 -4.52 0.87
CA GLY A 18 8.67 -4.12 -0.28
C GLY A 18 7.49 -5.07 -0.47
N GLU A 19 6.25 -4.61 -0.28
CA GLU A 19 5.05 -5.46 -0.30
C GLU A 19 3.77 -4.70 -0.71
N GLY A 20 2.67 -5.44 -0.83
CA GLY A 20 1.33 -4.88 -1.08
C GLY A 20 1.17 -4.10 -2.40
N PRO A 21 1.75 -4.56 -3.53
CA PRO A 21 1.62 -3.85 -4.79
C PRO A 21 0.16 -3.83 -5.27
N THR A 22 -0.30 -2.67 -5.72
CA THR A 22 -1.59 -2.49 -6.39
C THR A 22 -1.48 -1.48 -7.53
N TYR A 23 -2.47 -1.45 -8.41
CA TYR A 23 -2.49 -0.56 -9.57
C TYR A 23 -3.85 0.12 -9.73
N ASP A 24 -3.81 1.44 -9.88
CA ASP A 24 -4.97 2.24 -10.27
C ASP A 24 -4.90 2.53 -11.78
N ALA A 25 -5.75 1.85 -12.54
CA ALA A 25 -5.84 2.03 -13.98
C ALA A 25 -6.40 3.41 -14.40
N THR A 26 -7.09 4.11 -13.50
CA THR A 26 -7.67 5.43 -13.82
C THR A 26 -6.61 6.53 -13.86
N THR A 27 -5.49 6.34 -13.16
CA THR A 27 -4.38 7.30 -13.08
C THR A 27 -3.05 6.74 -13.59
N ASP A 28 -3.06 5.53 -14.15
CA ASP A 28 -1.85 4.78 -14.55
C ASP A 28 -0.79 4.74 -13.45
N THR A 29 -1.22 4.44 -12.23
CA THR A 29 -0.38 4.55 -11.04
C THR A 29 -0.26 3.22 -10.31
N ALA A 30 0.96 2.71 -10.20
CA ALA A 30 1.30 1.62 -9.31
C ALA A 30 1.62 2.15 -7.90
N TRP A 31 1.20 1.40 -6.90
CA TRP A 31 1.44 1.70 -5.49
C TRP A 31 2.03 0.47 -4.81
N TRP A 32 2.95 0.66 -3.87
CA TRP A 32 3.45 -0.41 -3.00
C TRP A 32 4.01 0.18 -1.71
N PHE A 33 4.25 -0.65 -0.72
CA PHE A 33 4.73 -0.22 0.59
C PHE A 33 6.18 -0.63 0.81
N ASP A 34 6.91 0.16 1.57
CA ASP A 34 7.95 -0.35 2.44
C ASP A 34 7.38 -0.43 3.85
N ILE A 35 6.94 -1.63 4.25
CA ILE A 35 6.13 -1.83 5.45
C ILE A 35 6.88 -1.36 6.69
N LEU A 36 8.15 -1.78 6.85
CA LEU A 36 8.91 -1.54 8.07
C LEU A 36 9.36 -0.09 8.22
N GLU A 37 9.55 0.60 7.11
CA GLU A 37 9.91 2.03 7.09
C GLU A 37 8.69 2.96 7.04
N GLY A 38 7.47 2.41 7.00
CA GLY A 38 6.23 3.17 6.92
C GLY A 38 6.17 4.10 5.71
N ARG A 39 6.59 3.60 4.54
CA ARG A 39 6.60 4.35 3.27
C ARG A 39 5.59 3.79 2.29
N LEU A 40 4.91 4.66 1.57
CA LEU A 40 4.07 4.32 0.41
C LEU A 40 4.71 4.90 -0.83
N PHE A 41 4.98 4.06 -1.82
CA PHE A 41 5.46 4.46 -3.12
C PHE A 41 4.29 4.69 -4.06
N GLU A 42 4.40 5.76 -4.83
CA GLU A 42 3.51 6.15 -5.93
C GLU A 42 4.34 6.17 -7.21
N ALA A 43 3.96 5.39 -8.21
CA ALA A 43 4.65 5.32 -9.48
C ALA A 43 3.70 5.52 -10.64
N HIS A 44 3.83 6.63 -11.35
CA HIS A 44 3.13 6.84 -12.61
C HIS A 44 3.88 6.08 -13.72
N LEU A 45 3.29 5.01 -14.25
CA LEU A 45 4.00 4.08 -15.13
C LEU A 45 4.40 4.73 -16.46
N GLY A 46 3.51 5.51 -17.07
CA GLY A 46 3.76 6.21 -18.33
C GLY A 46 4.87 7.26 -18.26
N SER A 47 5.01 7.99 -17.15
CA SER A 47 6.05 9.02 -16.97
C SER A 47 7.29 8.50 -16.24
N ARG A 48 7.21 7.30 -15.65
CA ARG A 48 8.22 6.72 -14.74
C ARG A 48 8.56 7.61 -13.55
N GLN A 49 7.69 8.55 -13.19
CA GLN A 49 7.85 9.36 -12.00
C GLN A 49 7.49 8.54 -10.76
N ILE A 50 8.37 8.60 -9.77
CA ILE A 50 8.20 7.91 -8.49
C ILE A 50 8.19 8.96 -7.38
N ARG A 51 7.20 8.86 -6.49
CA ARG A 51 7.09 9.64 -5.26
C ARG A 51 7.00 8.71 -4.07
N ILE A 52 7.56 9.14 -2.95
CA ILE A 52 7.57 8.37 -1.70
C ILE A 52 6.87 9.20 -0.63
N HIS A 53 5.78 8.64 -0.10
CA HIS A 53 4.97 9.22 0.96
C HIS A 53 5.38 8.59 2.28
N ARG A 54 5.71 9.41 3.28
CA ARG A 54 5.95 8.93 4.65
C ARG A 54 4.61 8.84 5.36
N LEU A 55 4.25 7.64 5.81
CA LEU A 55 3.00 7.40 6.54
C LEU A 55 3.18 7.58 8.04
N GLY A 56 4.39 7.30 8.56
CA GLY A 56 4.68 7.35 10.01
C GLY A 56 4.11 6.16 10.79
N ARG A 57 3.79 5.07 10.09
CA ARG A 57 3.14 3.84 10.59
C ARG A 57 3.40 2.72 9.61
N MET A 58 3.55 1.50 10.10
CA MET A 58 3.63 0.33 9.22
C MET A 58 2.29 0.12 8.53
N ALA A 59 2.30 0.07 7.21
CA ALA A 59 1.12 -0.17 6.39
C ALA A 59 1.46 -1.15 5.27
N SER A 60 0.50 -1.98 4.90
CA SER A 60 0.76 -3.18 4.10
C SER A 60 -0.16 -3.34 2.91
N ALA A 61 -1.25 -2.59 2.82
CA ALA A 61 -2.17 -2.69 1.69
C ALA A 61 -2.95 -1.40 1.45
N LEU A 62 -3.37 -1.23 0.20
CA LEU A 62 -4.14 -0.09 -0.29
C LEU A 62 -5.28 -0.57 -1.19
N ALA A 63 -6.46 0.03 -1.02
CA ALA A 63 -7.56 -0.08 -1.96
C ALA A 63 -8.03 1.31 -2.40
N ARG A 64 -8.36 1.47 -3.68
CA ARG A 64 -8.99 2.70 -4.19
C ARG A 64 -10.43 2.78 -3.68
N ILE A 65 -10.81 3.93 -3.14
CA ILE A 65 -12.22 4.24 -2.83
C ILE A 65 -12.82 4.96 -4.04
N ASP A 66 -12.20 6.08 -4.43
CA ASP A 66 -12.60 6.90 -5.58
C ASP A 66 -11.38 7.71 -6.11
N ALA A 67 -11.64 8.79 -6.86
CA ALA A 67 -10.59 9.63 -7.45
C ALA A 67 -9.81 10.48 -6.43
N GLU A 68 -10.35 10.68 -5.22
CA GLU A 68 -9.78 11.55 -4.20
C GLU A 68 -9.29 10.77 -2.98
N ARG A 69 -9.76 9.53 -2.81
CA ARG A 69 -9.59 8.78 -1.56
C ARG A 69 -9.12 7.34 -1.78
N GLN A 70 -8.28 6.91 -0.87
CA GLN A 70 -7.79 5.53 -0.76
C GLN A 70 -8.06 5.00 0.66
N LEU A 71 -8.22 3.69 0.79
CA LEU A 71 -8.24 2.98 2.08
C LEU A 71 -6.88 2.32 2.28
N ILE A 72 -6.20 2.63 3.38
CA ILE A 72 -4.92 2.03 3.77
C ILE A 72 -5.13 1.12 4.97
N VAL A 73 -4.54 -0.07 4.92
CA VAL A 73 -4.45 -0.99 6.06
C VAL A 73 -3.10 -0.79 6.75
N ALA A 74 -3.15 -0.35 8.01
CA ALA A 74 -2.00 -0.10 8.85
C ALA A 74 -1.99 -1.00 10.10
N GLU A 75 -0.89 -0.95 10.83
CA GLU A 75 -0.59 -1.78 11.99
C GLU A 75 -1.56 -1.70 13.17
N ASP A 76 -2.39 -0.66 13.23
CA ASP A 76 -3.35 -0.36 14.29
C ASP A 76 -4.75 0.00 13.75
N GLY A 77 -4.96 -0.01 12.42
CA GLY A 77 -6.21 0.48 11.86
C GLY A 77 -6.29 0.60 10.35
N LEU A 78 -7.51 0.83 9.90
CA LEU A 78 -7.86 1.21 8.55
C LEU A 78 -7.96 2.73 8.48
N TYR A 79 -7.30 3.35 7.50
CA TYR A 79 -7.23 4.80 7.33
C TYR A 79 -7.76 5.20 5.96
N ILE A 80 -8.58 6.26 5.91
CA ILE A 80 -8.87 6.95 4.66
C ILE A 80 -7.74 7.93 4.40
N ARG A 81 -7.04 7.75 3.28
CA ARG A 81 -6.02 8.67 2.78
C ARG A 81 -6.64 9.62 1.76
N ALA A 82 -6.51 10.93 1.99
CA ALA A 82 -6.73 11.93 0.94
C ALA A 82 -5.54 11.92 -0.02
N ILE A 83 -5.78 11.77 -1.32
CA ILE A 83 -4.71 11.64 -2.32
C ILE A 83 -3.96 12.97 -2.49
N SER A 84 -4.66 14.09 -2.39
CA SER A 84 -4.14 15.44 -2.65
C SER A 84 -2.97 15.85 -1.77
N ASP A 85 -3.01 15.49 -0.49
CA ASP A 85 -2.03 15.90 0.53
C ASP A 85 -1.47 14.74 1.35
N GLY A 86 -2.03 13.53 1.17
CA GLY A 86 -1.63 12.33 1.92
C GLY A 86 -2.19 12.25 3.33
N HIS A 87 -3.12 13.13 3.74
CA HIS A 87 -3.70 13.12 5.08
C HIS A 87 -4.39 11.80 5.37
N LEU A 88 -4.13 11.22 6.55
CA LEU A 88 -4.72 9.96 7.00
C LEU A 88 -5.75 10.20 8.10
N THR A 89 -6.99 9.77 7.86
CA THR A 89 -8.07 9.79 8.84
C THR A 89 -8.40 8.37 9.26
N LEU A 90 -8.35 8.06 10.56
CA LEU A 90 -8.74 6.75 11.07
C LEU A 90 -10.21 6.48 10.72
N TYR A 91 -10.46 5.35 10.06
CA TYR A 91 -11.81 4.89 9.71
C TYR A 91 -12.30 3.80 10.67
N CYS A 92 -11.43 2.81 10.97
CA CYS A 92 -11.76 1.70 11.85
C CYS A 92 -10.49 1.16 12.53
N PRO A 93 -10.47 0.97 13.86
CA PRO A 93 -9.37 0.28 14.52
C PRO A 93 -9.20 -1.17 14.03
N LEU A 94 -7.97 -1.67 13.98
CA LEU A 94 -7.64 -3.05 13.65
C LEU A 94 -6.48 -3.49 14.54
N GLU A 95 -6.72 -4.44 15.45
CA GLU A 95 -5.71 -4.88 16.43
C GLU A 95 -5.07 -3.71 17.21
N ALA A 96 -5.78 -2.59 17.37
CA ALA A 96 -5.23 -1.35 17.93
C ALA A 96 -4.79 -1.48 19.40
N ASP A 97 -5.36 -2.43 20.12
CA ASP A 97 -5.03 -2.80 21.50
C ASP A 97 -3.97 -3.91 21.58
N ASN A 98 -3.49 -4.42 20.45
CA ASN A 98 -2.55 -5.53 20.35
C ASN A 98 -1.21 -5.09 19.73
N ALA A 99 -0.35 -4.53 20.58
CA ALA A 99 0.96 -4.02 20.15
C ALA A 99 1.94 -5.09 19.62
N VAL A 100 1.64 -6.39 19.75
CA VAL A 100 2.51 -7.46 19.24
C VAL A 100 2.17 -7.88 17.80
N THR A 101 1.06 -7.39 17.25
CA THR A 101 0.64 -7.64 15.86
C THR A 101 0.84 -6.45 14.95
N ARG A 102 0.83 -6.71 13.64
CA ARG A 102 0.75 -5.74 12.55
C ARG A 102 -0.12 -6.29 11.42
N SER A 103 -0.56 -5.42 10.52
CA SER A 103 -1.16 -5.86 9.26
C SER A 103 -0.13 -6.52 8.34
N ASN A 104 -0.60 -7.40 7.46
CA ASN A 104 0.19 -8.06 6.43
C ASN A 104 -0.56 -8.01 5.08
N ASP A 105 -0.61 -9.11 4.33
CA ASP A 105 -1.30 -9.15 3.05
C ASP A 105 -2.81 -8.89 3.19
N ALA A 106 -3.36 -8.20 2.19
CA ALA A 106 -4.78 -7.92 2.09
C ALA A 106 -5.18 -7.73 0.62
N ARG A 107 -6.44 -8.03 0.31
CA ARG A 107 -6.97 -7.79 -1.03
C ARG A 107 -8.45 -7.39 -1.03
N ALA A 108 -8.79 -6.42 -1.86
CA ALA A 108 -10.18 -6.08 -2.13
C ALA A 108 -10.82 -7.18 -2.98
N HIS A 109 -11.88 -7.80 -2.46
CA HIS A 109 -12.77 -8.66 -3.22
C HIS A 109 -13.60 -7.81 -4.20
N PRO A 110 -14.00 -8.33 -5.38
CA PRO A 110 -14.82 -7.58 -6.34
C PRO A 110 -16.16 -7.04 -5.81
N SER A 111 -16.67 -7.56 -4.69
CA SER A 111 -17.85 -7.00 -3.99
C SER A 111 -17.58 -5.69 -3.25
N GLY A 112 -16.31 -5.28 -3.12
CA GLY A 112 -15.87 -4.17 -2.28
C GLY A 112 -15.48 -4.58 -0.85
N THR A 113 -15.57 -5.87 -0.50
CA THR A 113 -15.10 -6.36 0.81
C THR A 113 -13.57 -6.42 0.84
N PHE A 114 -12.93 -5.81 1.84
CA PHE A 114 -11.47 -5.91 2.01
C PHE A 114 -11.13 -7.05 2.96
N TRP A 115 -10.43 -8.07 2.47
CA TRP A 115 -9.93 -9.18 3.28
C TRP A 115 -8.53 -8.85 3.76
N ILE A 116 -8.31 -8.92 5.08
CA ILE A 116 -7.08 -8.43 5.73
C ILE A 116 -6.52 -9.53 6.63
N GLY A 117 -5.24 -9.84 6.47
CA GLY A 117 -4.48 -10.66 7.42
C GLY A 117 -3.66 -9.82 8.41
N THR A 118 -3.59 -10.27 9.66
CA THR A 118 -2.69 -9.74 10.69
C THR A 118 -1.68 -10.81 11.08
N MET A 119 -0.51 -10.40 11.57
CA MET A 119 0.54 -11.32 12.02
C MET A 119 1.37 -10.70 13.15
N GLY A 120 2.17 -11.51 13.83
CA GLY A 120 3.13 -11.02 14.81
C GLY A 120 4.19 -10.11 14.20
N ARG A 121 4.73 -9.17 14.99
CA ARG A 121 5.80 -8.25 14.57
C ARG A 121 7.20 -8.88 14.50
N LYS A 122 7.40 -10.02 15.15
CA LYS A 122 8.68 -10.73 15.23
C LYS A 122 8.86 -11.71 14.09
#